data_AF-A0A382CRB1-F1
#
_entry.id   AF-A0A382CRB1-F1
#
_cell.length_a   1.000
_cell.length_b   1.000
_cell.length_c   1.000
_cell.angle_alpha   90.00
_cell.angle_beta   90.00
_cell.angle_gamma   90.00
#
_symmetry.space_group_name_H-M   'P 1'
#
loop_
_entity.id
_entity.type
_entity.pdbx_description
1 polymer ?
#
loop_
_entity_poly.entity_id
_entity_poly.type
_entity_poly.pdbx_seq_one_letter_code
_entity_poly.pdbx_strand_id
1 'polypeptide(L)'
;MNKAYLLTICLLFASFTGCLGSQTEEIERLNKEIEELKALLPYQPKTKDELRIAVDKWTANPGNGNYLYGHISAWDTSLINDMSYLFYDKPTFNDNISAWDVSSATEMGSMFNGATSFNGDISGWDVSSVTDMREMFKGANFNGNISNWDVSSVTYMASMFNGATSFNGTISGWDVSSVTDMGDMFYRAVSFDQDISGWDVSSVTDMGNMFKSANVLSDDNKCTIHNSFISNENWPYDWENFCSD
;
A
#
# COMPACT_ATOMS: atom_id res chain seq x y z
N MET A 1 -31.86 -22.73 71.96
CA MET A 1 -31.34 -21.79 70.92
C MET A 1 -32.21 -21.91 69.70
N ASN A 2 -32.82 -20.80 69.30
CA ASN A 2 -34.02 -20.75 68.48
C ASN A 2 -33.72 -21.00 67.00
N LYS A 3 -34.27 -22.08 66.42
CA LYS A 3 -34.17 -22.43 64.98
C LYS A 3 -34.65 -21.29 64.06
N ALA A 4 -35.38 -20.31 64.57
CA ALA A 4 -35.80 -19.13 63.85
C ALA A 4 -34.65 -18.14 63.52
N TYR A 5 -33.56 -18.10 64.28
CA TYR A 5 -32.44 -17.16 64.03
C TYR A 5 -31.45 -17.64 62.95
N LEU A 6 -31.34 -18.95 62.69
CA LEU A 6 -30.49 -19.46 61.60
C LEU A 6 -31.15 -19.33 60.23
N LEU A 7 -32.49 -19.41 60.14
CA LEU A 7 -33.20 -19.33 58.86
C LEU A 7 -33.18 -17.91 58.26
N THR A 8 -33.22 -16.88 59.10
CA THR A 8 -33.19 -15.48 58.65
C THR A 8 -31.80 -15.03 58.18
N ILE A 9 -30.72 -15.59 58.76
CA ILE A 9 -29.35 -15.33 58.28
C ILE A 9 -29.07 -16.11 56.98
N CYS A 10 -29.59 -17.33 56.81
CA CYS A 10 -29.46 -18.08 55.55
C CYS A 10 -30.21 -17.42 54.37
N LEU A 11 -31.35 -16.77 54.59
CA LEU A 11 -32.11 -16.10 53.53
C LEU A 11 -31.46 -14.77 53.09
N LEU A 12 -30.84 -14.04 54.00
CA LEU A 12 -30.04 -12.84 53.67
C LEU A 12 -28.77 -13.20 52.90
N PHE A 13 -28.06 -14.28 53.26
CA PHE A 13 -26.91 -14.76 52.49
C PHE A 13 -27.30 -15.34 51.12
N ALA A 14 -28.42 -16.06 50.99
CA ALA A 14 -28.90 -16.59 49.71
C ALA A 14 -29.31 -15.48 48.72
N SER A 15 -29.87 -14.37 49.22
CA SER A 15 -30.18 -13.20 48.39
C SER A 15 -28.92 -12.44 47.94
N PHE A 16 -27.87 -12.42 48.77
CA PHE A 16 -26.59 -11.80 48.42
C PHE A 16 -25.78 -12.65 47.41
N THR A 17 -25.76 -13.98 47.58
CA THR A 17 -25.09 -14.89 46.64
C THR A 17 -25.86 -15.02 45.31
N GLY A 18 -27.19 -14.95 45.33
CA GLY A 18 -28.00 -14.87 44.12
C GLY A 18 -27.81 -13.56 43.35
N CYS A 19 -27.68 -12.44 44.06
CA CYS A 19 -27.39 -11.13 43.45
C CYS A 19 -25.96 -11.07 42.88
N LEU A 20 -24.96 -11.56 43.63
CA LEU A 20 -23.57 -11.69 43.15
C LEU A 20 -23.44 -12.66 41.97
N GLY A 21 -24.18 -13.78 41.98
CA GLY A 21 -24.24 -14.73 40.87
C GLY A 21 -24.83 -14.09 39.61
N SER A 22 -25.96 -13.39 39.73
CA SER A 22 -26.58 -12.69 38.61
C SER A 22 -25.72 -11.55 38.06
N GLN A 23 -24.98 -10.82 38.91
CA GLN A 23 -24.05 -9.79 38.46
C GLN A 23 -22.82 -10.39 37.78
N THR A 24 -22.36 -11.57 38.20
CA THR A 24 -21.23 -12.26 37.57
C THR A 24 -21.59 -12.77 36.17
N GLU A 25 -22.77 -13.39 36.01
CA GLU A 25 -23.28 -13.84 34.71
C GLU A 25 -23.53 -12.66 33.75
N GLU A 26 -24.02 -11.53 34.27
CA GLU A 26 -24.21 -10.31 33.48
C GLU A 26 -22.88 -9.67 33.06
N ILE A 27 -21.87 -9.66 33.94
CA ILE A 27 -20.50 -9.23 33.59
C ILE A 27 -19.89 -10.14 32.51
N GLU A 28 -20.06 -11.46 32.62
CA GLU A 28 -19.58 -12.40 31.59
C GLU A 28 -20.29 -12.19 30.25
N ARG A 29 -21.61 -11.98 30.26
CA ARG A 29 -22.38 -11.64 29.05
C ARG A 29 -21.89 -10.34 28.42
N LEU A 30 -21.75 -9.28 29.22
CA LEU A 30 -21.30 -7.96 28.75
C LEU A 30 -19.85 -8.01 28.24
N ASN A 31 -18.96 -8.76 28.89
CA ASN A 31 -17.60 -8.95 28.39
C ASN A 31 -17.59 -9.69 27.04
N LYS A 32 -18.45 -10.71 26.87
CA LYS A 32 -18.60 -11.39 25.58
C LYS A 32 -19.14 -10.45 24.50
N GLU A 33 -20.17 -9.67 24.81
CA GLU A 33 -20.71 -8.64 23.89
C GLU A 33 -19.66 -7.58 23.56
N ILE A 34 -18.82 -7.16 24.53
CA ILE A 34 -17.72 -6.22 24.29
C ILE A 34 -16.67 -6.82 23.34
N GLU A 35 -16.30 -8.10 23.51
CA GLU A 35 -15.35 -8.74 22.58
C GLU A 35 -15.96 -8.94 21.18
N GLU A 36 -17.26 -9.25 21.09
CA GLU A 36 -17.99 -9.30 19.80
C GLU A 36 -18.07 -7.91 19.15
N LEU A 37 -18.32 -6.85 19.91
CA LEU A 37 -18.36 -5.46 19.42
C LEU A 37 -16.97 -4.93 19.04
N LYS A 38 -15.90 -5.31 19.77
CA LYS A 38 -14.52 -4.97 19.38
C LYS A 38 -14.14 -5.64 18.07
N ALA A 39 -14.62 -6.85 17.81
CA ALA A 39 -14.43 -7.54 16.54
C ALA A 39 -15.20 -6.90 15.36
N LEU A 40 -16.14 -5.97 15.63
CA LEU A 40 -16.83 -5.19 14.60
C LEU A 40 -16.11 -3.89 14.23
N LEU A 41 -15.14 -3.44 15.02
CA LEU A 41 -14.36 -2.25 14.68
C LEU A 41 -13.19 -2.64 13.78
N PRO A 42 -12.99 -1.96 12.64
CA PRO A 42 -11.83 -2.19 11.79
C PRO A 42 -10.55 -1.96 12.60
N TYR A 43 -9.58 -2.86 12.45
CA TYR A 43 -8.26 -2.68 13.05
C TYR A 43 -7.63 -1.40 12.47
N GLN A 44 -7.31 -0.45 13.36
CA GLN A 44 -6.73 0.85 13.00
C GLN A 44 -5.37 1.01 13.67
N PRO A 45 -4.26 0.66 13.00
CA PRO A 45 -2.91 0.86 13.54
C PRO A 45 -2.66 2.37 13.77
N LYS A 46 -2.01 2.69 14.89
CA LYS A 46 -1.65 4.06 15.28
C LYS A 46 -0.26 4.47 14.83
N THR A 47 0.57 3.49 14.46
CA THR A 47 1.95 3.69 14.04
C THR A 47 2.29 2.78 12.88
N LYS A 48 3.31 3.15 12.09
CA LYS A 48 3.88 2.29 11.05
C LYS A 48 4.30 0.93 11.59
N ASP A 49 4.89 0.89 12.80
CA ASP A 49 5.32 -0.37 13.41
C ASP A 49 4.15 -1.30 13.73
N GLU A 50 3.03 -0.76 14.21
CA GLU A 50 1.82 -1.55 14.43
C GLU A 50 1.29 -2.15 13.12
N LEU A 51 1.19 -1.33 12.06
CA LEU A 51 0.75 -1.80 10.75
C LEU A 51 1.72 -2.86 10.18
N ARG A 52 3.03 -2.62 10.26
CA ARG A 52 4.06 -3.56 9.80
C ARG A 52 3.96 -4.90 10.52
N ILE A 53 3.81 -4.90 11.84
CA ILE A 53 3.63 -6.13 12.62
C ILE A 53 2.35 -6.87 12.20
N ALA A 54 1.26 -6.14 11.92
CA ALA A 54 0.03 -6.74 11.43
C ALA A 54 0.21 -7.37 10.04
N VAL A 55 0.84 -6.67 9.10
CA VAL A 55 1.17 -7.17 7.76
C VAL A 55 2.10 -8.39 7.82
N ASP A 56 3.15 -8.37 8.64
CA ASP A 56 4.08 -9.49 8.79
C ASP A 56 3.36 -10.75 9.33
N LYS A 57 2.46 -10.58 10.31
CA LYS A 57 1.64 -11.69 10.81
C LYS A 57 0.66 -12.21 9.76
N TRP A 58 0.01 -11.31 9.02
CA TRP A 58 -0.91 -11.66 7.94
C TRP A 58 -0.21 -12.46 6.84
N THR A 59 0.90 -11.93 6.33
CA THR A 59 1.65 -12.53 5.20
C THR A 59 2.37 -13.83 5.60
N ALA A 60 2.77 -14.00 6.87
CA ALA A 60 3.34 -15.26 7.35
C ALA A 60 2.29 -16.37 7.53
N ASN A 61 1.09 -16.02 8.01
CA ASN A 61 -0.04 -16.93 8.14
C ASN A 61 -1.36 -16.13 8.20
N PRO A 62 -2.12 -16.04 7.10
CA PRO A 62 -3.34 -15.23 7.05
C PRO A 62 -4.37 -15.63 8.12
N GLY A 63 -4.43 -16.90 8.51
CA GLY A 63 -5.33 -17.37 9.59
C GLY A 63 -5.00 -16.75 10.95
N ASN A 64 -3.72 -16.56 11.27
CA ASN A 64 -3.29 -15.92 12.51
C ASN A 64 -3.46 -14.40 12.45
N GLY A 65 -3.19 -13.78 11.30
CA GLY A 65 -3.45 -12.35 11.08
C GLY A 65 -4.93 -12.02 11.26
N ASN A 66 -5.80 -12.84 10.66
CA ASN A 66 -7.25 -12.69 10.75
C ASN A 66 -7.77 -12.79 12.19
N TYR A 67 -7.21 -13.68 13.01
CA TYR A 67 -7.61 -13.82 14.42
C TYR A 67 -7.29 -12.57 15.26
N LEU A 68 -6.17 -11.90 14.98
CA LEU A 68 -5.69 -10.78 15.80
C LEU A 68 -6.19 -9.42 15.34
N TYR A 69 -6.32 -9.22 14.03
CA TYR A 69 -6.55 -7.89 13.43
C TYR A 69 -7.75 -7.88 12.48
N GLY A 70 -8.48 -8.99 12.37
CA GLY A 70 -9.46 -9.16 11.30
C GLY A 70 -8.81 -9.28 9.92
N HIS A 71 -9.66 -9.38 8.89
CA HIS A 71 -9.21 -9.51 7.51
C HIS A 71 -8.49 -8.23 7.03
N ILE A 72 -7.38 -8.37 6.33
CA ILE A 72 -6.54 -7.24 5.89
C ILE A 72 -7.29 -6.17 5.09
N SER A 73 -8.30 -6.58 4.32
CA SER A 73 -9.14 -5.69 3.52
C SER A 73 -10.01 -4.74 4.34
N ALA A 74 -10.13 -4.95 5.66
CA ALA A 74 -10.96 -4.15 6.54
C ALA A 74 -10.14 -3.25 7.46
N TRP A 75 -8.81 -3.21 7.32
CA TRP A 75 -7.97 -2.35 8.16
C TRP A 75 -8.14 -0.89 7.77
N ASP A 76 -8.25 -0.02 8.78
CA ASP A 76 -8.29 1.43 8.60
C ASP A 76 -6.87 1.99 8.74
N THR A 77 -6.27 2.33 7.60
CA THR A 77 -4.89 2.83 7.53
C THR A 77 -4.79 4.36 7.54
N SER A 78 -5.89 5.08 7.76
CA SER A 78 -5.99 6.55 7.64
C SER A 78 -5.03 7.35 8.53
N LEU A 79 -4.50 6.74 9.59
CA LEU A 79 -3.55 7.36 10.52
C LEU A 79 -2.08 7.17 10.14
N ILE A 80 -1.79 6.37 9.09
CA ILE A 80 -0.43 6.00 8.73
C ILE A 80 0.07 6.90 7.61
N ASN A 81 1.13 7.66 7.88
CA ASN A 81 1.78 8.54 6.89
C ASN A 81 2.96 7.87 6.16
N ASP A 82 3.56 6.83 6.74
CA ASP A 82 4.66 6.09 6.15
C ASP A 82 4.27 4.63 5.93
N MET A 83 4.04 4.28 4.66
CA MET A 83 3.69 2.94 4.17
C MET A 83 4.89 2.24 3.52
N SER A 84 6.08 2.83 3.62
CA SER A 84 7.28 2.29 2.99
C SER A 84 7.62 0.90 3.53
N TYR A 85 8.05 0.01 2.65
CA TYR A 85 8.47 -1.36 2.93
C TYR A 85 7.41 -2.34 3.49
N LEU A 86 6.12 -2.00 3.52
CA LEU A 86 5.10 -2.85 4.16
C LEU A 86 5.03 -4.28 3.57
N PHE A 87 5.13 -4.42 2.24
CA PHE A 87 5.12 -5.71 1.54
C PHE A 87 6.46 -6.02 0.87
N TYR A 88 7.55 -5.41 1.37
CA TYR A 88 8.91 -5.66 0.89
C TYR A 88 9.27 -7.15 1.01
N ASP A 89 9.75 -7.74 -0.09
CA ASP A 89 10.11 -9.16 -0.20
C ASP A 89 9.00 -10.12 0.29
N LYS A 90 7.73 -9.79 0.00
CA LYS A 90 6.57 -10.68 0.23
C LYS A 90 6.09 -11.26 -1.12
N PRO A 91 6.80 -12.24 -1.71
CA PRO A 91 6.61 -12.64 -3.11
C PRO A 91 5.24 -13.24 -3.44
N THR A 92 4.50 -13.72 -2.43
CA THR A 92 3.17 -14.33 -2.59
C THR A 92 2.02 -13.38 -2.25
N PHE A 93 2.29 -12.15 -1.83
CA PHE A 93 1.24 -11.21 -1.43
C PHE A 93 0.45 -10.72 -2.64
N ASN A 94 -0.89 -10.88 -2.59
CA ASN A 94 -1.83 -10.36 -3.58
C ASN A 94 -3.26 -10.25 -3.01
N ASP A 95 -3.40 -10.08 -1.70
CA ASP A 95 -4.71 -9.97 -1.06
C ASP A 95 -5.35 -8.60 -1.31
N ASN A 96 -6.67 -8.51 -1.17
CA ASN A 96 -7.41 -7.28 -1.41
C ASN A 96 -7.10 -6.22 -0.33
N ILE A 97 -6.56 -5.08 -0.78
CA ILE A 97 -6.28 -3.87 0.02
C ILE A 97 -6.89 -2.61 -0.62
N SER A 98 -7.83 -2.76 -1.55
CA SER A 98 -8.48 -1.65 -2.26
C SER A 98 -9.21 -0.67 -1.34
N ALA A 99 -9.63 -1.13 -0.16
CA ALA A 99 -10.36 -0.33 0.82
C ALA A 99 -9.46 0.41 1.83
N TRP A 100 -8.13 0.26 1.74
CA TRP A 100 -7.21 1.01 2.59
C TRP A 100 -7.30 2.50 2.30
N ASP A 101 -7.43 3.30 3.35
CA ASP A 101 -7.31 4.75 3.27
C ASP A 101 -5.83 5.13 3.34
N VAL A 102 -5.30 5.59 2.21
CA VAL A 102 -3.90 6.00 2.07
C VAL A 102 -3.74 7.52 1.90
N SER A 103 -4.82 8.30 2.07
CA SER A 103 -4.84 9.75 1.81
C SER A 103 -3.87 10.57 2.69
N SER A 104 -3.52 10.03 3.86
CA SER A 104 -2.54 10.60 4.79
C SER A 104 -1.08 10.20 4.48
N ALA A 105 -0.85 9.26 3.56
CA ALA A 105 0.47 8.74 3.26
C ALA A 105 1.31 9.78 2.50
N THR A 106 2.54 9.99 2.98
CA THR A 106 3.57 10.80 2.30
C THR A 106 4.72 9.94 1.78
N GLU A 107 4.96 8.77 2.39
CA GLU A 107 6.06 7.86 2.05
C GLU A 107 5.51 6.48 1.64
N MET A 108 5.76 6.06 0.39
CA MET A 108 5.37 4.75 -0.14
C MET A 108 6.54 3.97 -0.76
N GLY A 109 7.78 4.39 -0.41
CA GLY A 109 9.01 3.80 -0.94
C GLY A 109 9.09 2.29 -0.71
N SER A 110 9.44 1.54 -1.75
CA SER A 110 9.64 0.09 -1.74
C SER A 110 8.46 -0.73 -1.19
N MET A 111 7.23 -0.17 -1.16
CA MET A 111 6.06 -0.81 -0.51
C MET A 111 5.79 -2.21 -1.05
N PHE A 112 5.88 -2.44 -2.36
CA PHE A 112 5.71 -3.73 -3.04
C PHE A 112 6.99 -4.23 -3.71
N ASN A 113 8.16 -3.73 -3.33
CA ASN A 113 9.43 -4.18 -3.89
C ASN A 113 9.62 -5.69 -3.59
N GLY A 114 9.81 -6.50 -4.62
CA GLY A 114 9.93 -7.95 -4.52
C GLY A 114 8.61 -8.70 -4.29
N ALA A 115 7.46 -8.01 -4.28
CA ALA A 115 6.14 -8.64 -4.20
C ALA A 115 5.72 -9.21 -5.57
N THR A 116 6.42 -10.24 -6.02
CA THR A 116 6.33 -10.78 -7.40
C THR A 116 4.93 -11.24 -7.83
N SER A 117 4.02 -11.53 -6.89
CA SER A 117 2.63 -11.92 -7.21
C SER A 117 1.65 -10.75 -7.18
N PHE A 118 2.07 -9.57 -6.72
CA PHE A 118 1.17 -8.45 -6.48
C PHE A 118 0.69 -7.83 -7.81
N ASN A 119 -0.63 -7.82 -7.98
CA ASN A 119 -1.36 -7.15 -9.06
C ASN A 119 -2.77 -6.77 -8.58
N GLY A 120 -2.89 -6.38 -7.31
CA GLY A 120 -4.15 -6.01 -6.69
C GLY A 120 -4.71 -4.70 -7.23
N ASP A 121 -6.03 -4.51 -7.12
CA ASP A 121 -6.66 -3.24 -7.47
C ASP A 121 -6.36 -2.18 -6.40
N ILE A 122 -5.65 -1.13 -6.82
CA ILE A 122 -5.30 0.05 -6.04
C ILE A 122 -5.68 1.34 -6.80
N SER A 123 -6.58 1.21 -7.79
CA SER A 123 -6.99 2.34 -8.64
C SER A 123 -7.74 3.43 -7.88
N GLY A 124 -8.37 3.07 -6.76
CA GLY A 124 -9.13 3.98 -5.89
C GLY A 124 -8.31 4.66 -4.78
N TRP A 125 -7.01 4.41 -4.71
CA TRP A 125 -6.16 5.04 -3.70
C TRP A 125 -5.95 6.53 -4.00
N ASP A 126 -6.12 7.36 -2.97
CA ASP A 126 -5.75 8.78 -3.00
C ASP A 126 -4.28 8.93 -2.62
N VAL A 127 -3.43 9.11 -3.63
CA VAL A 127 -1.97 9.27 -3.47
C VAL A 127 -1.51 10.72 -3.59
N SER A 128 -2.44 11.70 -3.57
CA SER A 128 -2.14 13.12 -3.81
C SER A 128 -1.19 13.76 -2.79
N SER A 129 -1.07 13.16 -1.59
CA SER A 129 -0.15 13.57 -0.52
C SER A 129 1.24 12.92 -0.62
N VAL A 130 1.44 11.92 -1.49
CA VAL A 130 2.67 11.13 -1.53
C VAL A 130 3.80 11.92 -2.18
N THR A 131 4.97 11.94 -1.52
CA THR A 131 6.19 12.58 -2.01
C THR A 131 7.25 11.58 -2.45
N ASP A 132 7.25 10.36 -1.90
CA ASP A 132 8.21 9.30 -2.22
C ASP A 132 7.53 8.02 -2.71
N MET A 133 7.81 7.63 -3.96
CA MET A 133 7.38 6.38 -4.60
C MET A 133 8.55 5.53 -5.10
N ARG A 134 9.77 5.77 -4.60
CA ARG A 134 10.97 5.04 -5.04
C ARG A 134 10.76 3.54 -4.88
N GLU A 135 11.13 2.78 -5.90
CA GLU A 135 11.06 1.31 -5.90
C GLU A 135 9.68 0.70 -5.58
N MET A 136 8.58 1.47 -5.59
CA MET A 136 7.29 1.01 -5.07
C MET A 136 6.84 -0.34 -5.65
N PHE A 137 7.06 -0.57 -6.94
CA PHE A 137 6.71 -1.81 -7.67
C PHE A 137 7.94 -2.52 -8.23
N LYS A 138 9.14 -2.26 -7.70
CA LYS A 138 10.38 -2.89 -8.18
C LYS A 138 10.29 -4.41 -8.11
N GLY A 139 10.44 -5.09 -9.25
CA GLY A 139 10.33 -6.55 -9.36
C GLY A 139 8.92 -7.12 -9.15
N ALA A 140 7.89 -6.30 -8.96
CA ALA A 140 6.51 -6.76 -8.85
C ALA A 140 5.93 -7.11 -10.23
N ASN A 141 5.00 -8.06 -10.30
CA ASN A 141 4.27 -8.37 -11.55
C ASN A 141 3.07 -7.43 -11.75
N PHE A 142 3.20 -6.18 -11.30
CA PHE A 142 2.13 -5.22 -11.26
C PHE A 142 1.81 -4.67 -12.66
N ASN A 143 0.54 -4.67 -13.02
CA ASN A 143 -0.02 -4.03 -14.21
C ASN A 143 -1.44 -3.50 -13.94
N GLY A 144 -1.70 -3.09 -12.69
CA GLY A 144 -2.99 -2.54 -12.28
C GLY A 144 -3.22 -1.14 -12.86
N ASN A 145 -4.48 -0.70 -12.90
CA ASN A 145 -4.81 0.63 -13.37
C ASN A 145 -4.43 1.69 -12.33
N ILE A 146 -3.50 2.57 -12.69
CA ILE A 146 -3.04 3.72 -11.89
C ILE A 146 -3.11 5.03 -12.69
N SER A 147 -3.87 5.06 -13.79
CA SER A 147 -3.93 6.22 -14.69
C SER A 147 -4.56 7.44 -14.03
N ASN A 148 -5.37 7.25 -12.98
CA ASN A 148 -6.09 8.31 -12.27
C ASN A 148 -5.36 8.80 -11.01
N TRP A 149 -4.19 8.26 -10.70
CA TRP A 149 -3.41 8.73 -9.56
C TRP A 149 -2.94 10.17 -9.78
N ASP A 150 -3.19 11.01 -8.79
CA ASP A 150 -2.60 12.35 -8.71
C ASP A 150 -1.19 12.22 -8.10
N VAL A 151 -0.17 12.32 -8.95
CA VAL A 151 1.25 12.22 -8.57
C VAL A 151 1.95 13.58 -8.56
N SER A 152 1.20 14.69 -8.62
CA SER A 152 1.75 16.06 -8.73
C SER A 152 2.62 16.48 -7.54
N SER A 153 2.44 15.85 -6.37
CA SER A 153 3.25 16.06 -5.17
C SER A 153 4.51 15.18 -5.11
N VAL A 154 4.66 14.18 -5.98
CA VAL A 154 5.76 13.22 -5.92
C VAL A 154 7.07 13.87 -6.34
N THR A 155 8.11 13.72 -5.51
CA THR A 155 9.45 14.23 -5.79
C THR A 155 10.43 13.14 -6.20
N TYR A 156 10.22 11.88 -5.76
CA TYR A 156 11.12 10.76 -6.02
C TYR A 156 10.39 9.54 -6.61
N MET A 157 10.79 9.13 -7.82
CA MET A 157 10.24 7.96 -8.55
C MET A 157 11.32 6.95 -8.97
N ALA A 158 12.55 7.08 -8.46
CA ALA A 158 13.66 6.21 -8.79
C ALA A 158 13.28 4.72 -8.69
N SER A 159 13.57 3.96 -9.74
CA SER A 159 13.34 2.51 -9.80
C SER A 159 11.89 2.05 -9.56
N MET A 160 10.88 2.93 -9.63
CA MET A 160 9.49 2.58 -9.27
C MET A 160 8.97 1.32 -9.98
N PHE A 161 9.27 1.15 -11.27
CA PHE A 161 8.90 -0.02 -12.09
C PHE A 161 10.12 -0.85 -12.54
N ASN A 162 11.25 -0.71 -11.85
CA ASN A 162 12.47 -1.46 -12.17
C ASN A 162 12.22 -2.96 -12.07
N GLY A 163 12.38 -3.69 -13.17
CA GLY A 163 12.12 -5.12 -13.25
C GLY A 163 10.65 -5.51 -13.11
N ALA A 164 9.70 -4.56 -13.18
CA ALA A 164 8.27 -4.85 -13.23
C ALA A 164 7.90 -5.36 -14.63
N THR A 165 8.22 -6.63 -14.91
CA THR A 165 8.28 -7.15 -16.28
C THR A 165 6.96 -7.13 -17.03
N SER A 166 5.82 -7.06 -16.33
CA SER A 166 4.48 -7.03 -16.92
C SER A 166 3.86 -5.64 -16.97
N PHE A 167 4.53 -4.63 -16.44
CA PHE A 167 3.99 -3.28 -16.38
C PHE A 167 3.94 -2.64 -17.78
N ASN A 168 2.74 -2.27 -18.21
CA ASN A 168 2.46 -1.47 -19.41
C ASN A 168 1.21 -0.60 -19.19
N GLY A 169 0.98 -0.16 -17.93
CA GLY A 169 -0.17 0.65 -17.56
C GLY A 169 -0.06 2.08 -18.12
N THR A 170 -1.20 2.65 -18.53
CA THR A 170 -1.23 4.03 -19.07
C THR A 170 -0.97 5.05 -17.97
N ILE A 171 0.16 5.75 -18.07
CA ILE A 171 0.64 6.79 -17.14
C ILE A 171 0.97 8.11 -17.85
N SER A 172 0.57 8.25 -19.11
CA SER A 172 0.85 9.44 -19.93
C SER A 172 0.21 10.72 -19.41
N GLY A 173 -0.84 10.60 -18.58
CA GLY A 173 -1.56 11.74 -17.98
C GLY A 173 -1.03 12.19 -16.62
N TRP A 174 0.02 11.56 -16.10
CA TRP A 174 0.62 11.97 -14.82
C TRP A 174 1.30 13.33 -14.92
N ASP A 175 1.04 14.19 -13.93
CA ASP A 175 1.83 15.41 -13.71
C ASP A 175 3.09 15.07 -12.91
N VAL A 176 4.23 15.02 -13.60
CA VAL A 176 5.54 14.71 -13.01
C VAL A 176 6.44 15.94 -12.87
N SER A 177 5.89 17.15 -12.99
CA SER A 177 6.66 18.41 -13.00
C SER A 177 7.45 18.66 -11.70
N SER A 178 7.03 18.04 -10.59
CA SER A 178 7.71 18.08 -9.28
C SER A 178 8.80 17.01 -9.10
N VAL A 179 8.88 16.02 -10.00
CA VAL A 179 9.79 14.88 -9.85
C VAL A 179 11.23 15.30 -10.14
N THR A 180 12.16 14.90 -9.28
CA THR A 180 13.59 15.24 -9.39
C THR A 180 14.46 14.01 -9.69
N ASP A 181 13.96 12.80 -9.44
CA ASP A 181 14.69 11.54 -9.61
C ASP A 181 13.80 10.47 -10.26
N MET A 182 14.19 10.05 -11.47
CA MET A 182 13.60 8.98 -12.27
C MET A 182 14.64 7.91 -12.65
N GLY A 183 15.77 7.86 -11.94
CA GLY A 183 16.85 6.90 -12.19
C GLY A 183 16.31 5.47 -12.18
N ASP A 184 16.66 4.68 -13.20
CA ASP A 184 16.24 3.27 -13.36
C ASP A 184 14.71 3.04 -13.35
N MET A 185 13.85 4.06 -13.53
CA MET A 185 12.38 3.95 -13.35
C MET A 185 11.75 2.77 -14.12
N PHE A 186 12.16 2.54 -15.36
CA PHE A 186 11.71 1.43 -16.22
C PHE A 186 12.85 0.45 -16.55
N TYR A 187 13.92 0.43 -15.76
CA TYR A 187 15.04 -0.49 -15.98
C TYR A 187 14.53 -1.94 -15.99
N ARG A 188 14.76 -2.69 -17.06
CA ARG A 188 14.24 -4.07 -17.25
C ARG A 188 12.70 -4.20 -17.17
N ALA A 189 11.92 -3.14 -17.37
CA ALA A 189 10.47 -3.22 -17.55
C ALA A 189 10.14 -3.70 -18.98
N VAL A 190 10.31 -5.00 -19.22
CA VAL A 190 10.34 -5.57 -20.58
C VAL A 190 9.03 -5.52 -21.36
N SER A 191 7.91 -5.15 -20.74
CA SER A 191 6.61 -4.99 -21.43
C SER A 191 6.21 -3.52 -21.62
N PHE A 192 7.02 -2.58 -21.13
CA PHE A 192 6.68 -1.16 -21.16
C PHE A 192 6.80 -0.58 -22.57
N ASP A 193 5.68 -0.09 -23.09
CA ASP A 193 5.56 0.54 -24.41
C ASP A 193 4.46 1.62 -24.37
N GLN A 194 4.62 2.62 -23.50
CA GLN A 194 3.72 3.77 -23.39
C GLN A 194 4.39 5.04 -23.90
N ASP A 195 3.63 5.87 -24.61
CA ASP A 195 4.03 7.24 -24.94
C ASP A 195 3.89 8.12 -23.70
N ILE A 196 5.03 8.54 -23.15
CA ILE A 196 5.12 9.46 -22.01
C ILE A 196 5.72 10.82 -22.40
N SER A 197 5.72 11.13 -23.70
CA SER A 197 6.25 12.40 -24.22
C SER A 197 5.55 13.65 -23.66
N GLY A 198 4.35 13.50 -23.09
CA GLY A 198 3.62 14.58 -22.44
C GLY A 198 4.14 15.00 -21.05
N TRP A 199 5.09 14.25 -20.47
CA TRP A 199 5.65 14.55 -19.16
C TRP A 199 6.55 15.79 -19.18
N ASP A 200 6.33 16.72 -18.24
CA ASP A 200 7.28 17.80 -17.97
C ASP A 200 8.43 17.26 -17.12
N VAL A 201 9.54 16.95 -17.77
CA VAL A 201 10.76 16.45 -17.10
C VAL A 201 11.73 17.57 -16.72
N SER A 202 11.38 18.85 -16.81
CA SER A 202 12.33 19.96 -16.62
C SER A 202 12.99 20.02 -15.24
N SER A 203 12.34 19.49 -14.21
CA SER A 203 12.87 19.38 -12.83
C SER A 203 13.75 18.15 -12.58
N VAL A 204 13.78 17.19 -13.52
CA VAL A 204 14.45 15.90 -13.30
C VAL A 204 15.96 16.06 -13.38
N THR A 205 16.65 15.60 -12.35
CA THR A 205 18.11 15.65 -12.20
C THR A 205 18.79 14.30 -12.41
N ASP A 206 18.05 13.20 -12.33
CA ASP A 206 18.54 11.85 -12.63
C ASP A 206 17.53 11.08 -13.50
N MET A 207 17.94 10.73 -14.72
CA MET A 207 17.24 9.82 -15.65
C MET A 207 18.14 8.64 -16.06
N GLY A 208 19.21 8.39 -15.31
CA GLY A 208 20.19 7.36 -15.59
C GLY A 208 19.54 5.98 -15.71
N ASN A 209 19.87 5.24 -16.78
CA ASN A 209 19.35 3.88 -17.05
C ASN A 209 17.82 3.74 -17.08
N MET A 210 17.04 4.84 -17.13
CA MET A 210 15.57 4.84 -17.07
C MET A 210 14.92 3.77 -17.95
N PHE A 211 15.34 3.62 -19.20
CA PHE A 211 14.84 2.64 -20.18
C PHE A 211 15.83 1.51 -20.51
N LYS A 212 16.91 1.36 -19.75
CA LYS A 212 17.92 0.34 -20.06
C LYS A 212 17.29 -1.06 -19.89
N SER A 213 17.46 -1.90 -20.92
CA SER A 213 16.84 -3.23 -21.01
C SER A 213 15.29 -3.25 -21.07
N ALA A 214 14.63 -2.13 -21.35
CA ALA A 214 13.21 -2.07 -21.74
C ALA A 214 13.08 -2.31 -23.25
N ASN A 215 13.38 -3.54 -23.69
CA ASN A 215 13.69 -3.82 -25.09
C ASN A 215 12.48 -3.74 -26.06
N VAL A 216 11.25 -3.64 -25.57
CA VAL A 216 10.04 -3.60 -26.40
C VAL A 216 9.51 -2.20 -26.67
N LEU A 217 10.10 -1.16 -26.04
CA LEU A 217 9.70 0.23 -26.29
C LEU A 217 9.83 0.50 -27.79
N SER A 218 8.70 0.84 -28.42
CA SER A 218 8.59 1.04 -29.86
C SER A 218 9.42 2.23 -30.32
N ASP A 219 9.82 2.22 -31.59
CA ASP A 219 10.61 3.30 -32.17
C ASP A 219 9.80 4.61 -32.24
N ASP A 220 8.47 4.52 -32.45
CA ASP A 220 7.54 5.65 -32.35
C ASP A 220 7.61 6.30 -30.96
N ASN A 221 7.46 5.51 -29.89
CA ASN A 221 7.54 6.01 -28.52
C ASN A 221 8.94 6.54 -28.19
N LYS A 222 10.02 5.89 -28.64
CA LYS A 222 11.37 6.43 -28.47
C LYS A 222 11.49 7.81 -29.12
N CYS A 223 10.97 7.97 -30.33
CA CYS A 223 11.05 9.24 -31.03
C CYS A 223 10.28 10.37 -30.31
N THR A 224 9.03 10.13 -29.92
CA THR A 224 8.21 11.15 -29.24
C THR A 224 8.82 11.54 -27.90
N ILE A 225 9.27 10.54 -27.11
CA ILE A 225 9.94 10.77 -25.82
C ILE A 225 11.24 11.56 -26.02
N HIS A 226 12.08 11.16 -26.98
CA HIS A 226 13.33 11.86 -27.28
C HIS A 226 13.10 13.33 -27.60
N ASN A 227 12.18 13.63 -28.52
CA ASN A 227 11.89 15.01 -28.93
C ASN A 227 11.37 15.88 -27.78
N SER A 228 10.68 15.28 -26.81
CA SER A 228 10.19 16.00 -25.62
C SER A 228 11.28 16.19 -24.57
N PHE A 229 12.08 15.15 -24.30
CA PHE A 229 12.98 15.13 -23.13
C PHE A 229 14.37 15.69 -23.44
N ILE A 230 14.76 15.82 -24.72
CA ILE A 230 16.10 16.26 -25.15
C ILE A 230 16.53 17.64 -24.61
N SER A 231 15.59 18.50 -24.22
CA SER A 231 15.92 19.79 -23.62
C SER A 231 16.41 19.70 -22.16
N ASN A 232 16.19 18.58 -21.48
CA ASN A 232 16.74 18.35 -20.15
C ASN A 232 18.19 17.84 -20.28
N GLU A 233 19.14 18.53 -19.63
CA GLU A 233 20.57 18.21 -19.68
C GLU A 233 20.94 16.82 -19.12
N ASN A 234 20.06 16.23 -18.30
CA ASN A 234 20.22 14.91 -17.70
C ASN A 234 19.65 13.77 -18.57
N TRP A 235 19.09 14.08 -19.74
CA TRP A 235 18.56 13.07 -20.67
C TRP A 235 19.71 12.24 -21.29
N PRO A 236 19.82 10.93 -21.00
CA PRO A 236 21.03 10.16 -21.34
C PRO A 236 20.94 9.38 -22.66
N TYR A 237 19.84 9.50 -23.41
CA TYR A 237 19.58 8.67 -24.60
C TYR A 237 19.69 9.45 -25.90
N ASP A 238 20.58 9.01 -26.78
CA ASP A 238 20.62 9.46 -28.17
C ASP A 238 19.72 8.57 -29.02
N TRP A 239 18.50 9.07 -29.27
CA TRP A 239 17.43 8.36 -29.98
C TRP A 239 17.02 9.07 -31.27
N GLU A 240 17.82 10.02 -31.77
CA GLU A 240 17.54 10.77 -33.00
C GLU A 240 17.30 9.85 -34.21
N ASN A 241 18.02 8.72 -34.27
CA ASN A 241 17.90 7.73 -35.35
C ASN A 241 16.55 7.01 -35.38
N PHE A 242 15.76 7.03 -34.30
CA PHE A 242 14.41 6.45 -34.28
C PHE A 242 13.35 7.42 -34.82
N CYS A 243 13.71 8.68 -35.09
CA CYS A 243 12.80 9.72 -35.56
C CYS A 243 12.75 9.90 -37.09
N SER A 244 13.36 9.00 -37.85
CA SER A 244 13.46 9.09 -39.30
C SER A 244 12.55 8.06 -39.97
N ASP A 245 11.70 8.52 -40.91
CA ASP A 245 10.78 7.69 -41.72
C ASP A 245 11.46 6.56 -42.52
#